data_AF-A0A421B0D3-F1
#
_entry.id   AF-A0A421B0D3-F1
#
_cell.length_a   1.000
_cell.length_b   1.000
_cell.length_c   1.000
_cell.angle_alpha   90.00
_cell.angle_beta   90.00
_cell.angle_gamma   90.00
#
_symmetry.space_group_name_H-M   'P 1'
#
loop_
_entity.id
_entity.type
_entity.pdbx_description
1 polymer ?
#
loop_
_entity_poly.entity_id
_entity_poly.type
_entity_poly.pdbx_seq_one_letter_code
_entity_poly.pdbx_strand_id
1 'polypeptide(L)'
;MSLAGWSRSPRAAFVSETTAAPSRADVVEMISGYRAQVSKADTEDLDSLELAWLLHQAEQRYGVELDLDDADLSRMHTVAGAAQVLADLVGGRGDG
;
A
#
# COMPACT_ATOMS: atom_id res chain seq x y z
N MET A 1 -22.09 -32.85 19.79
CA MET A 1 -21.31 -31.87 20.59
C MET A 1 -19.82 -32.08 20.30
N SER A 2 -19.03 -30.98 20.29
CA SER A 2 -17.65 -30.77 19.76
C SER A 2 -17.57 -30.64 18.23
N LEU A 3 -17.49 -29.46 17.60
CA LEU A 3 -16.61 -28.27 17.67
C LEU A 3 -15.19 -28.46 17.09
N ALA A 4 -14.98 -27.76 15.96
CA ALA A 4 -13.78 -27.07 15.49
C ALA A 4 -12.53 -27.90 15.12
N GLY A 5 -12.37 -28.15 13.82
CA GLY A 5 -11.09 -28.46 13.18
C GLY A 5 -10.68 -27.35 12.22
N TRP A 6 -10.53 -26.11 12.70
CA TRP A 6 -9.93 -25.03 11.90
C TRP A 6 -8.41 -25.25 11.90
N SER A 7 -7.90 -25.81 10.80
CA SER A 7 -6.46 -25.91 10.55
C SER A 7 -5.91 -24.52 10.25
N ARG A 8 -5.35 -23.87 11.27
CA ARG A 8 -4.49 -22.70 11.11
C ARG A 8 -3.19 -23.18 10.46
N SER A 9 -3.06 -22.96 9.15
CA SER A 9 -1.79 -23.15 8.46
C SER A 9 -0.72 -22.23 9.06
N PRO A 10 0.55 -22.67 9.17
CA PRO A 10 1.62 -21.86 9.70
C PRO A 10 1.80 -20.61 8.81
N ARG A 11 1.64 -19.42 9.40
CA ARG A 11 2.06 -18.14 8.81
C ARG A 11 3.52 -18.30 8.38
N ALA A 12 3.76 -18.17 7.08
CA ALA A 12 5.10 -17.94 6.54
C ALA A 12 5.80 -16.89 7.41
N ALA A 13 7.09 -17.10 7.66
CA ALA A 13 7.94 -16.23 8.44
C ALA A 13 7.60 -14.76 8.14
N PHE A 14 7.10 -14.05 9.16
CA PHE A 14 6.97 -12.60 9.08
C PHE A 14 8.40 -12.08 8.96
N VAL A 15 8.80 -11.75 7.74
CA VAL A 15 9.94 -10.87 7.53
C VAL A 15 9.64 -9.62 8.35
N SER A 16 10.50 -9.32 9.31
CA SER A 16 10.56 -8.01 9.91
C SER A 16 11.10 -7.07 8.84
N GLU A 17 10.22 -6.56 7.98
CA GLU A 17 10.53 -5.43 7.11
C GLU A 17 10.78 -4.23 8.03
N THR A 18 12.06 -3.96 8.28
CA THR A 18 12.52 -2.62 8.64
C THR A 18 11.86 -1.66 7.64
N THR A 19 11.14 -0.66 8.14
CA THR A 19 10.39 0.35 7.38
C THR A 19 11.31 1.09 6.41
N ALA A 20 11.67 0.44 5.31
CA ALA A 20 12.25 1.07 4.15
C ALA A 20 11.13 1.82 3.44
N ALA A 21 11.47 2.97 2.86
CA ALA A 21 10.55 3.73 2.03
C ALA A 21 9.88 2.81 0.99
N PRO A 22 8.56 2.93 0.76
CA PRO A 22 7.83 2.06 -0.15
C PRO A 22 8.45 2.06 -1.55
N SER A 23 8.72 0.87 -2.06
CA SER A 23 9.13 0.69 -3.45
C SER A 23 7.90 0.61 -4.37
N ARG A 24 8.13 0.71 -5.68
CA ARG A 24 7.10 0.48 -6.68
C ARG A 24 6.44 -0.90 -6.54
N ALA A 25 7.21 -1.93 -6.19
CA ALA A 25 6.68 -3.28 -6.01
C ALA A 25 5.70 -3.34 -4.84
N ASP A 26 5.98 -2.60 -3.75
CA ASP A 26 5.08 -2.51 -2.59
C ASP A 26 3.77 -1.83 -2.98
N VAL A 27 3.80 -0.76 -3.77
CA VAL A 27 2.58 -0.09 -4.24
C VAL A 27 1.74 -1.00 -5.13
N VAL A 28 2.38 -1.80 -6.00
CA VAL A 28 1.66 -2.82 -6.81
C VAL A 28 1.03 -3.87 -5.90
N GLU A 29 1.79 -4.40 -4.93
CA GLU A 29 1.30 -5.41 -3.98
C GLU A 29 0.07 -4.91 -3.23
N MET A 30 0.12 -3.68 -2.72
CA MET A 30 -1.02 -3.03 -2.08
C MET A 30 -2.22 -2.99 -3.04
N ILE A 31 -2.11 -2.35 -4.20
CA ILE A 31 -3.26 -2.14 -5.11
C ILE A 31 -3.79 -3.44 -5.72
N SER A 32 -2.96 -4.45 -5.98
CA SER A 32 -3.41 -5.73 -6.52
C SER A 32 -4.43 -6.42 -5.60
N GLY A 33 -4.32 -6.25 -4.29
CA GLY A 33 -5.32 -6.72 -3.33
C GLY A 33 -6.70 -6.11 -3.58
N TYR A 34 -6.76 -4.81 -3.87
CA TYR A 34 -8.00 -4.11 -4.23
C TYR A 34 -8.51 -4.51 -5.61
N ARG A 35 -7.65 -4.48 -6.64
CA ARG A 35 -8.01 -4.80 -8.02
C ARG A 35 -8.58 -6.19 -8.18
N ALA A 36 -8.02 -7.17 -7.46
CA ALA A 36 -8.55 -8.54 -7.44
C ALA A 36 -9.99 -8.60 -6.89
N GLN A 37 -10.32 -7.81 -5.86
CA GLN A 37 -11.66 -7.76 -5.29
C GLN A 37 -12.68 -7.14 -6.25
N VAL A 38 -12.26 -6.17 -7.06
CA VAL A 38 -13.13 -5.49 -8.04
C VAL A 38 -13.00 -6.04 -9.47
N SER A 39 -12.22 -7.11 -9.68
CA SER A 39 -11.95 -7.72 -10.99
C SER A 39 -11.41 -6.71 -12.04
N LYS A 40 -10.55 -5.78 -11.61
CA LYS A 40 -9.92 -4.79 -12.48
C LYS A 40 -8.53 -5.27 -12.94
N ALA A 41 -8.15 -4.91 -14.17
CA ALA A 41 -6.85 -5.26 -14.74
C ALA A 41 -5.69 -4.53 -14.04
N ASP A 42 -4.54 -5.19 -13.98
CA ASP A 42 -3.29 -4.57 -13.53
C ASP A 42 -2.79 -3.57 -14.58
N THR A 43 -2.91 -2.29 -14.26
CA THR A 43 -2.48 -1.16 -15.10
C THR A 43 -1.56 -0.24 -14.32
N GLU A 44 -0.75 0.54 -15.05
CA GLU A 44 0.15 1.54 -14.45
C GLU A 44 -0.63 2.74 -13.88
N ASP A 45 -1.77 3.07 -14.50
CA ASP A 45 -2.60 4.20 -14.11
C ASP A 45 -3.45 3.88 -12.89
N LEU A 46 -3.66 4.90 -12.05
CA LEU A 46 -4.49 4.86 -10.86
C LEU A 46 -5.65 5.82 -11.00
N ASP A 47 -6.87 5.29 -10.92
CA ASP A 47 -8.07 6.11 -10.81
C ASP A 47 -8.22 6.66 -9.39
N SER A 48 -9.14 7.62 -9.21
CA SER A 48 -9.34 8.29 -7.92
C SER A 48 -9.75 7.34 -6.79
N LEU A 49 -10.44 6.24 -7.09
CA LEU A 49 -10.88 5.29 -6.08
C LEU A 49 -9.74 4.35 -5.68
N GLU A 50 -8.94 3.90 -6.66
CA GLU A 50 -7.70 3.17 -6.40
C GLU A 50 -6.72 4.01 -5.57
N LEU A 51 -6.59 5.29 -5.92
CA LEU A 51 -5.74 6.22 -5.18
C LEU A 51 -6.24 6.39 -3.74
N ALA A 52 -7.53 6.66 -3.54
CA ALA A 52 -8.10 6.79 -2.19
C ALA A 52 -7.90 5.52 -1.35
N TRP A 53 -8.06 4.34 -1.97
CA TRP A 53 -7.81 3.07 -1.30
C TRP A 53 -6.34 2.87 -0.96
N LEU A 54 -5.42 3.19 -1.89
CA LEU A 54 -3.98 3.10 -1.68
C LEU A 54 -3.55 3.98 -0.50
N LEU A 55 -4.01 5.23 -0.45
CA LEU A 55 -3.70 6.16 0.64
C LEU A 55 -4.16 5.59 1.97
N HIS A 56 -5.42 5.15 2.04
CA HIS A 56 -5.97 4.55 3.25
C HIS A 56 -5.19 3.29 3.71
N GLN A 57 -4.70 2.47 2.77
CA GLN A 57 -3.85 1.33 3.11
C GLN A 57 -2.45 1.73 3.55
N ALA A 58 -1.83 2.71 2.90
CA ALA A 58 -0.53 3.21 3.29
C ALA A 58 -0.56 3.79 4.72
N GLU A 59 -1.56 4.61 5.04
CA GLU A 59 -1.76 5.17 6.38
C GLU A 59 -1.92 4.06 7.43
N GLN A 60 -2.74 3.04 7.16
CA GLN A 60 -2.90 1.90 8.07
C GLN A 60 -1.63 1.06 8.22
N ARG A 61 -0.89 0.83 7.12
CA ARG A 61 0.33 0.00 7.12
C ARG A 61 1.49 0.69 7.84
N TYR A 62 1.65 1.99 7.64
CA TYR A 62 2.76 2.76 8.22
C TYR A 62 2.39 3.47 9.53
N GLY A 63 1.12 3.53 9.90
CA GLY A 63 0.64 4.19 11.12
C GLY A 63 0.87 5.71 11.08
N VAL A 64 0.78 6.32 9.90
CA VAL A 64 0.95 7.76 9.67
C VAL A 64 -0.30 8.35 9.05
N GLU A 65 -0.48 9.65 9.18
CA GLU A 65 -1.43 10.44 8.37
C GLU A 65 -0.63 11.06 7.23
N LEU A 66 -1.08 10.88 5.99
CA LEU A 66 -0.39 11.42 4.82
C LEU A 66 -0.88 12.84 4.55
N ASP A 67 0.00 13.82 4.75
CA ASP A 67 -0.25 15.21 4.38
C ASP A 67 0.14 15.41 2.91
N LEU A 68 -0.87 15.44 2.02
CA LEU A 68 -0.71 15.48 0.58
C LEU A 68 -1.34 16.75 0.01
N ASP A 69 -0.58 17.49 -0.80
CA ASP A 69 -1.13 18.59 -1.59
C ASP A 69 -1.63 18.12 -2.97
N ASP A 70 -2.33 19.01 -3.69
CA ASP A 70 -2.88 18.70 -5.02
C ASP A 70 -1.81 18.29 -6.05
N ALA A 71 -0.59 18.81 -5.94
CA ALA A 71 0.50 18.42 -6.84
C ALA A 71 1.01 17.01 -6.53
N ASP A 72 1.01 16.61 -5.25
CA ASP A 72 1.31 15.24 -4.88
C ASP A 72 0.23 14.29 -5.39
N LEU A 73 -1.04 14.56 -5.09
CA LEU A 73 -2.16 13.76 -5.60
C LEU A 73 -2.14 13.62 -7.13
N SER A 74 -1.78 14.69 -7.85
CA SER A 74 -1.67 14.67 -9.31
C SER A 74 -0.58 13.70 -9.80
N ARG A 75 0.56 13.61 -9.10
CA ARG A 75 1.64 12.66 -9.46
C ARG A 75 1.28 11.21 -9.15
N MET A 76 0.43 10.99 -8.15
CA MET A 76 0.02 9.65 -7.70
C MET A 76 -0.97 8.94 -8.63
N HIS A 77 -1.37 9.54 -9.77
CA HIS A 77 -2.18 8.86 -10.79
C HIS A 77 -1.43 7.76 -11.56
N THR A 78 -0.19 7.47 -11.20
CA THR A 78 0.57 6.32 -11.70
C THR A 78 1.19 5.57 -10.52
N VAL A 79 1.36 4.26 -10.64
CA VAL A 79 2.02 3.44 -9.60
C VAL A 79 3.44 3.97 -9.31
N ALA A 80 4.17 4.38 -10.35
CA ALA A 80 5.51 4.96 -10.21
C ALA A 80 5.49 6.25 -9.39
N GLY A 81 4.59 7.18 -9.72
CA GLY A 81 4.47 8.45 -9.01
C GLY A 81 3.99 8.26 -7.57
N ALA A 82 3.06 7.34 -7.35
CA ALA A 82 2.59 6.98 -6.02
C ALA A 82 3.71 6.41 -5.15
N ALA A 83 4.54 5.52 -5.68
CA ALA A 83 5.69 4.99 -4.96
C ALA A 83 6.70 6.08 -4.57
N GLN A 84 6.97 7.02 -5.47
CA GLN A 84 7.89 8.12 -5.18
C GLN A 84 7.36 9.05 -4.09
N VAL A 85 6.09 9.48 -4.17
CA VAL A 85 5.47 10.34 -3.16
C VAL A 85 5.42 9.65 -1.79
N LEU A 86 5.00 8.38 -1.76
CA LEU A 86 4.96 7.63 -0.50
C LEU A 86 6.37 7.40 0.07
N ALA A 87 7.39 7.22 -0.79
CA ALA A 87 8.77 7.11 -0.36
C ALA A 87 9.29 8.40 0.27
N ASP A 88 8.96 9.56 -0.30
CA ASP A 88 9.36 10.86 0.23
C ASP A 88 8.71 11.13 1.60
N LEU A 89 7.42 10.82 1.75
CA LEU A 89 6.66 11.05 2.98
C LEU A 89 7.03 10.08 4.12
N VAL A 90 7.19 8.80 3.81
CA VAL A 90 7.52 7.76 4.81
C VAL A 90 9.02 7.72 5.09
N GLY A 91 9.85 7.88 4.06
CA GLY A 91 11.32 7.89 4.18
C GLY A 91 11.86 9.17 4.80
N GLY A 92 11.24 10.33 4.56
CA GLY A 92 11.62 11.60 5.18
C GLY A 92 11.46 11.64 6.70
N ARG A 93 10.70 10.71 7.30
CA ARG A 93 10.51 10.61 8.75
C ARG A 93 11.65 9.86 9.48
N GLY A 94 12.59 9.24 8.75
CA GLY A 94 13.66 8.42 9.31
C GLY A 94 14.92 9.18 9.76
N ASP A 95 15.12 10.43 9.33
CA ASP A 95 16.41 11.16 9.45
C ASP A 95 16.29 12.58 10.09
N GLY A 96 15.32 12.78 11.00
CA GLY A 96 15.10 14.05 11.72
C GLY A 96 15.47 14.00 13.21
#